data_AF-A0A7D6BCA3-F1
#
_entry.id   AF-A0A7D6BCA3-F1
#
_cell.length_a   1.000
_cell.length_b   1.000
_cell.length_c   1.000
_cell.angle_alpha   90.00
_cell.angle_beta   90.00
_cell.angle_gamma   90.00
#
_symmetry.space_group_name_H-M   'P 1'
#
loop_
_entity.id
_entity.type
_entity.pdbx_description
1 polymer ?
#
loop_
_entity_poly.entity_id
_entity_poly.type
_entity_poly.pdbx_seq_one_letter_code
_entity_poly.pdbx_strand_id
1 'polypeptide(L)'
;MRVRNKRLFFSYAHPCGDVLVKRGSMERDSLERIREQLRGDGEIDADPKLFKVAYALISMLADEKGRKEIDDEVLREYYWRKHDGHVMEEAKNRNDIVPDMCIVFPARVIYAKGKNAVVETPVGRRSINIEFVPNVHAGDFVTVHYSYACERIGEEEFRRLWREKNGRQG
;
A
#
# COMPACT_ATOMS: atom_id res chain seq x y z
N MET A 1 12.14 -6.41 -14.12
CA MET A 1 12.96 -6.52 -12.90
C MET A 1 12.34 -7.49 -11.89
N ARG A 2 13.13 -8.25 -11.10
CA ARG A 2 12.59 -9.14 -10.06
C ARG A 2 12.16 -8.34 -8.83
N VAL A 3 11.01 -8.67 -8.24
CA VAL A 3 10.60 -8.18 -6.91
C VAL A 3 11.12 -9.14 -5.85
N ARG A 4 11.96 -8.64 -4.95
CA ARG A 4 12.56 -9.45 -3.87
C ARG A 4 11.52 -9.84 -2.83
N ASN A 5 10.75 -8.86 -2.36
CA ASN A 5 9.71 -9.05 -1.36
C ASN A 5 8.32 -8.88 -1.98
N LYS A 6 7.82 -9.97 -2.58
CA LYS A 6 6.48 -9.97 -3.20
C LYS A 6 5.38 -9.65 -2.19
N ARG A 7 5.50 -10.16 -0.95
CA ARG A 7 4.52 -9.90 0.11
C ARG A 7 4.36 -8.41 0.37
N LEU A 8 5.46 -7.68 0.56
CA LEU A 8 5.41 -6.23 0.73
C LEU A 8 4.82 -5.52 -0.50
N PHE A 9 5.23 -5.92 -1.71
CA PHE A 9 4.66 -5.36 -2.94
C PHE A 9 3.14 -5.55 -2.99
N PHE A 10 2.64 -6.75 -2.73
CA PHE A 10 1.21 -7.05 -2.81
C PHE A 10 0.42 -6.49 -1.63
N SER A 11 0.99 -6.35 -0.43
CA SER A 11 0.33 -5.63 0.68
C SER A 11 0.00 -4.19 0.29
N TYR A 12 0.86 -3.55 -0.52
CA TYR A 12 0.60 -2.22 -1.06
C TYR A 12 -0.23 -2.22 -2.34
N ALA A 13 -0.08 -3.20 -3.23
CA ALA A 13 -0.77 -3.21 -4.52
C ALA A 13 -2.22 -3.73 -4.41
N HIS A 14 -2.46 -4.76 -3.60
CA HIS A 14 -3.76 -5.40 -3.44
C HIS A 14 -4.91 -4.44 -3.11
N PRO A 15 -4.75 -3.42 -2.25
CA PRO A 15 -5.84 -2.51 -1.89
C PRO A 15 -6.46 -1.73 -3.06
N CYS A 16 -5.76 -1.52 -4.17
CA CYS A 16 -6.33 -0.92 -5.38
C CYS A 16 -6.89 -1.94 -6.39
N GLY A 17 -6.75 -3.24 -6.10
CA GLY A 17 -7.17 -4.33 -6.98
C GLY A 17 -8.67 -4.32 -7.30
N ASP A 18 -9.52 -3.91 -6.36
CA ASP A 18 -10.96 -3.80 -6.62
C ASP A 18 -11.29 -2.81 -7.73
N VAL A 19 -10.53 -1.72 -7.81
CA VAL A 19 -10.64 -0.74 -8.89
C VAL A 19 -10.20 -1.37 -10.22
N LEU A 20 -9.13 -2.17 -10.22
CA LEU A 20 -8.66 -2.87 -11.43
C LEU A 20 -9.67 -3.89 -11.94
N VAL A 21 -10.33 -4.62 -11.04
CA VAL A 21 -11.39 -5.56 -11.41
C VAL A 21 -12.61 -4.85 -11.95
N LYS A 22 -13.06 -3.75 -11.30
CA LYS A 22 -14.17 -2.92 -11.81
C LYS A 22 -13.90 -2.38 -13.21
N ARG A 23 -12.63 -2.09 -13.52
CA ARG A 23 -12.17 -1.62 -14.83
C ARG A 23 -11.93 -2.75 -15.85
N GLY A 24 -12.18 -4.01 -15.49
CA GLY A 24 -11.92 -5.17 -16.36
C GLY A 24 -10.44 -5.43 -16.67
N SER A 25 -9.54 -4.85 -15.88
CA SER A 25 -8.08 -4.98 -16.08
C SER A 25 -7.46 -6.12 -15.26
N MET A 26 -8.26 -6.77 -14.41
CA MET A 26 -7.87 -7.87 -13.54
C MET A 26 -9.08 -8.77 -13.28
N GLU A 27 -8.85 -10.08 -13.26
CA GLU A 27 -9.86 -11.05 -12.85
C GLU A 27 -10.05 -11.08 -11.33
N ARG A 28 -11.30 -11.19 -10.88
CA ARG A 28 -11.66 -11.26 -9.46
C ARG A 28 -10.93 -12.38 -8.74
N ASP A 29 -10.90 -13.57 -9.33
CA ASP A 29 -10.27 -14.75 -8.74
C ASP A 29 -8.76 -14.56 -8.54
N SER A 30 -8.10 -13.81 -9.42
CA SER A 30 -6.68 -13.50 -9.27
C SER A 30 -6.44 -12.61 -8.05
N LEU A 31 -7.30 -11.63 -7.80
CA LEU A 31 -7.20 -10.75 -6.64
C LEU A 31 -7.47 -11.49 -5.32
N GLU A 32 -8.45 -12.40 -5.30
CA GLU A 32 -8.76 -13.20 -4.11
C GLU A 32 -7.65 -14.22 -3.80
N ARG A 33 -7.05 -14.85 -4.82
CA ARG A 33 -5.86 -15.71 -4.62
C ARG A 33 -4.70 -14.96 -3.97
N ILE A 34 -4.42 -13.73 -4.41
CA ILE A 34 -3.37 -12.90 -3.80
C ILE A 34 -3.73 -12.59 -2.34
N ARG A 35 -5.00 -12.27 -2.06
CA ARG A 35 -5.49 -12.00 -0.70
C ARG A 35 -5.31 -13.21 0.23
N GLU A 36 -5.59 -14.42 -0.27
CA GLU A 36 -5.39 -15.66 0.47
C GLU A 36 -3.92 -15.88 0.83
N GLN A 37 -3.03 -15.72 -0.14
CA GLN A 37 -1.59 -15.86 0.08
C GLN A 37 -1.05 -14.79 1.05
N LEU A 38 -1.56 -13.55 0.97
CA LEU A 38 -1.23 -12.48 1.92
C LEU A 38 -1.66 -12.78 3.36
N ARG A 39 -2.71 -13.59 3.58
CA ARG A 39 -3.15 -13.97 4.92
C ARG A 39 -2.33 -15.11 5.54
N GLY A 40 -1.74 -15.96 4.70
CA GLY A 40 -0.87 -17.04 5.16
C GLY A 40 0.58 -16.58 5.36
N ASP A 41 1.41 -17.45 5.94
CA ASP A 41 2.86 -17.23 6.11
C ASP A 41 3.70 -17.72 4.92
N GLY A 42 3.06 -18.33 3.92
CA GLY A 42 3.72 -18.90 2.74
C GLY A 42 4.29 -17.85 1.77
N GLU A 43 5.01 -18.33 0.77
CA GLU A 43 5.47 -17.48 -0.33
C GLU A 43 4.29 -17.01 -1.20
N ILE A 44 4.46 -15.83 -1.82
CA ILE A 44 3.48 -15.32 -2.78
C ILE A 44 3.82 -15.83 -4.18
N ASP A 45 3.01 -16.75 -4.68
CA ASP A 45 3.05 -17.27 -6.05
C ASP A 45 2.09 -16.50 -6.97
N ALA A 46 2.30 -15.19 -7.02
CA ALA A 46 1.66 -14.30 -7.99
C ALA A 46 2.73 -13.48 -8.73
N ASP A 47 2.43 -13.13 -9.99
CA ASP A 47 3.26 -12.25 -10.80
C ASP A 47 2.96 -10.78 -10.45
N PRO A 48 3.93 -9.99 -9.95
CA PRO A 48 3.75 -8.56 -9.71
C PRO A 48 3.22 -7.78 -10.93
N LYS A 49 3.45 -8.27 -12.16
CA LYS A 49 2.94 -7.67 -13.41
C LYS A 49 1.41 -7.68 -13.52
N LEU A 50 0.70 -8.42 -12.67
CA LEU A 50 -0.75 -8.29 -12.52
C LEU A 50 -1.15 -6.85 -12.16
N PHE A 51 -0.29 -6.12 -11.44
CA PHE A 51 -0.41 -4.68 -11.17
C PHE A 51 0.50 -3.89 -12.10
N LYS A 52 0.22 -3.93 -13.41
CA LYS A 52 1.06 -3.41 -14.50
C LYS A 52 1.67 -2.04 -14.24
N VAL A 53 0.84 -1.06 -13.84
CA VAL A 53 1.27 0.33 -13.62
C VAL A 53 2.23 0.43 -12.44
N ALA A 54 1.85 -0.13 -11.28
CA ALA A 54 2.70 -0.13 -10.10
C ALA A 54 4.04 -0.83 -10.38
N TYR A 55 4.00 -2.01 -10.99
CA TYR A 55 5.21 -2.76 -11.36
C TYR A 55 6.12 -1.98 -12.31
N ALA A 56 5.56 -1.31 -13.33
CA ALA A 56 6.33 -0.51 -14.27
C ALA A 56 6.99 0.69 -13.59
N LEU A 57 6.23 1.48 -12.82
CA LEU A 57 6.75 2.67 -12.12
C LEU A 57 7.83 2.31 -11.10
N ILE A 58 7.62 1.23 -10.34
CA ILE A 58 8.61 0.74 -9.36
C ILE A 58 9.86 0.19 -10.07
N SER A 59 9.71 -0.49 -11.20
CA SER A 59 10.86 -0.96 -12.00
C SER A 59 11.70 0.21 -12.50
N MET A 60 11.07 1.27 -13.02
CA MET A 60 11.77 2.47 -13.47
C MET A 60 12.49 3.16 -12.32
N LEU A 61 11.86 3.27 -11.14
CA LEU A 61 12.52 3.82 -9.96
C LEU A 61 13.74 2.99 -9.53
N ALA A 62 13.65 1.66 -9.61
CA ALA A 62 14.78 0.80 -9.30
C ALA A 62 15.93 0.98 -10.30
N ASP A 63 15.62 1.06 -11.61
CA ASP A 63 16.60 1.32 -12.66
C ASP A 63 17.28 2.69 -12.49
N GLU A 64 16.52 3.75 -12.19
CA GLU A 64 17.03 5.09 -11.88
C GLU A 64 18.02 5.09 -10.71
N LYS A 65 17.81 4.19 -9.74
CA LYS A 65 18.67 4.01 -8.57
C LYS A 65 19.82 3.02 -8.80
N GLY A 66 19.98 2.50 -10.02
CA GLY A 66 21.01 1.52 -10.34
C GLY A 66 20.82 0.17 -9.63
N ARG A 67 19.58 -0.15 -9.21
CA ARG A 67 19.24 -1.41 -8.56
C ARG A 67 19.00 -2.50 -9.62
N LYS A 68 19.44 -3.73 -9.34
CA LYS A 68 19.19 -4.90 -10.21
C LYS A 68 17.87 -5.62 -9.89
N GLU A 69 17.31 -5.32 -8.72
CA GLU A 69 16.06 -5.88 -8.21
C GLU A 69 15.25 -4.80 -7.48
N ILE A 70 13.94 -5.03 -7.36
CA ILE A 70 13.03 -4.23 -6.56
C ILE A 70 13.08 -4.78 -5.14
N ASP A 71 13.80 -4.07 -4.26
CA ASP A 71 13.90 -4.35 -2.83
C ASP A 71 12.92 -3.51 -1.99
N ASP A 72 12.91 -3.73 -0.67
CA ASP A 72 12.00 -3.06 0.26
C ASP A 72 12.21 -1.54 0.30
N GLU A 73 13.43 -1.06 0.06
CA GLU A 73 13.75 0.38 0.03
C GLU A 73 13.09 1.04 -1.19
N VAL A 74 13.22 0.42 -2.37
CA VAL A 74 12.56 0.89 -3.59
C VAL A 74 11.04 0.87 -3.43
N LEU A 75 10.48 -0.21 -2.87
CA LEU A 75 9.04 -0.32 -2.64
C LEU A 75 8.52 0.80 -1.73
N ARG A 76 9.19 1.03 -0.59
CA ARG A 76 8.83 2.08 0.36
C ARG A 76 9.03 3.47 -0.23
N GLU A 77 10.12 3.72 -0.96
CA GLU A 77 10.32 5.02 -1.63
C GLU A 77 9.18 5.33 -2.61
N TYR A 78 8.79 4.33 -3.42
CA TYR A 78 7.66 4.49 -4.32
C TYR A 78 6.36 4.75 -3.55
N TYR A 79 5.91 3.81 -2.74
CA TYR A 79 4.58 3.87 -2.12
C TYR A 79 4.44 4.99 -1.09
N TRP A 80 5.50 5.30 -0.34
CA TRP A 80 5.42 6.35 0.69
C TRP A 80 5.49 7.75 0.10
N ARG A 81 6.17 7.95 -1.03
CA ARG A 81 6.50 9.30 -1.52
C ARG A 81 6.14 9.57 -2.97
N LYS A 82 6.59 8.72 -3.91
CA LYS A 82 6.44 8.96 -5.35
C LYS A 82 5.02 8.64 -5.85
N HIS A 83 4.35 7.69 -5.21
CA HIS A 83 3.01 7.25 -5.57
C HIS A 83 1.99 8.41 -5.55
N ASP A 84 2.07 9.29 -4.56
CA ASP A 84 1.17 10.44 -4.39
C ASP A 84 1.08 11.30 -5.64
N GLY A 85 2.21 11.64 -6.26
CA GLY A 85 2.22 12.47 -7.47
C GLY A 85 1.46 11.83 -8.63
N HIS A 86 1.62 10.51 -8.80
CA HIS A 86 0.90 9.74 -9.82
C HIS A 86 -0.60 9.67 -9.53
N VAL A 87 -0.98 9.43 -8.26
CA VAL A 87 -2.39 9.43 -7.84
C VAL A 87 -3.06 10.77 -8.10
N MET A 88 -2.39 11.87 -7.73
CA MET A 88 -2.92 13.22 -7.91
C MET A 88 -3.08 13.57 -9.39
N GLU A 89 -2.15 13.15 -10.25
CA GLU A 89 -2.26 13.40 -11.69
C GLU A 89 -3.38 12.57 -12.33
N GLU A 90 -3.48 11.29 -11.98
CA GLU A 90 -4.56 10.44 -12.49
C GLU A 90 -5.95 10.92 -12.03
N ALA A 91 -6.06 11.43 -10.79
CA ALA A 91 -7.32 11.93 -10.23
C ALA A 91 -7.86 13.18 -10.98
N LYS A 92 -7.01 13.96 -11.65
CA LYS A 92 -7.47 15.09 -12.49
C LYS A 92 -8.27 14.62 -13.71
N ASN A 93 -7.97 13.42 -14.19
CA ASN A 93 -8.51 12.89 -15.43
C ASN A 93 -9.56 11.80 -15.19
N ARG A 94 -9.77 11.39 -13.92
CA ARG A 94 -10.55 10.19 -13.56
C ARG A 94 -11.33 10.40 -12.26
N ASN A 95 -12.65 10.21 -12.34
CA ASN A 95 -13.55 10.41 -11.19
C ASN A 95 -13.61 9.21 -10.24
N ASP A 96 -13.02 8.06 -10.60
CA ASP A 96 -13.04 6.84 -9.80
C ASP A 96 -11.80 6.68 -8.91
N ILE A 97 -10.93 7.71 -8.86
CA ILE A 97 -9.77 7.78 -7.98
C ILE A 97 -10.06 8.79 -6.88
N VAL A 98 -10.00 8.31 -5.63
CA VAL A 98 -10.11 9.15 -4.44
C VAL A 98 -8.72 9.24 -3.80
N PRO A 99 -7.99 10.35 -3.96
CA PRO A 99 -6.61 10.47 -3.48
C PRO A 99 -6.43 10.11 -2.01
N ASP A 100 -7.34 10.52 -1.13
CA ASP A 100 -7.28 10.23 0.31
C ASP A 100 -7.38 8.74 0.65
N MET A 101 -7.90 7.93 -0.28
CA MET A 101 -7.94 6.48 -0.17
C MET A 101 -6.76 5.83 -0.89
N CYS A 102 -6.31 6.35 -2.03
CA CYS A 102 -5.25 5.75 -2.83
C CYS A 102 -3.82 6.14 -2.37
N ILE A 103 -3.66 7.26 -1.67
CA ILE A 103 -2.37 7.64 -1.09
C ILE A 103 -2.08 6.77 0.13
N VAL A 104 -0.82 6.34 0.27
CA VAL A 104 -0.35 5.65 1.46
C VAL A 104 -0.14 6.66 2.58
N PHE A 105 -0.84 6.48 3.70
CA PHE A 105 -0.69 7.30 4.89
C PHE A 105 -0.09 6.49 6.05
N PRO A 106 0.79 7.10 6.86
CA PRO A 106 1.12 6.55 8.17
C PRO A 106 -0.11 6.64 9.07
N ALA A 107 -0.27 5.67 9.96
CA ALA A 107 -1.40 5.60 10.85
C ALA A 107 -1.01 5.06 12.22
N ARG A 108 -1.62 5.63 13.26
CA ARG A 108 -1.56 5.11 14.62
C ARG A 108 -2.78 4.26 14.89
N VAL A 109 -2.59 3.05 15.38
CA VAL A 109 -3.69 2.14 15.73
C VAL A 109 -4.30 2.58 17.06
N ILE A 110 -5.57 2.97 17.03
CA ILE A 110 -6.33 3.39 18.22
C ILE A 110 -6.97 2.17 18.88
N TYR A 111 -7.46 1.25 18.07
CA TYR A 111 -8.14 0.04 18.52
C TYR A 111 -8.03 -1.06 17.45
N ALA A 112 -7.89 -2.32 17.87
CA ALA A 112 -7.88 -3.48 16.98
C ALA A 112 -8.73 -4.62 17.55
N LYS A 113 -9.55 -5.24 16.70
CA LYS A 113 -10.38 -6.41 17.03
C LYS A 113 -10.55 -7.31 15.81
N GLY A 114 -10.08 -8.56 15.94
CA GLY A 114 -10.13 -9.52 14.86
C GLY A 114 -9.35 -9.01 13.64
N LYS A 115 -10.03 -8.89 12.49
CA LYS A 115 -9.42 -8.38 11.25
C LYS A 115 -9.61 -6.88 11.04
N ASN A 116 -10.25 -6.17 11.98
CA ASN A 116 -10.56 -4.76 11.82
C ASN A 116 -9.81 -3.92 12.86
N ALA A 117 -9.41 -2.72 12.47
CA ALA A 117 -8.81 -1.73 13.36
C ALA A 117 -9.38 -0.34 13.07
N VAL A 118 -9.44 0.50 14.10
CA VAL A 118 -9.64 1.94 13.96
C VAL A 118 -8.28 2.60 14.07
N VAL A 119 -7.94 3.42 13.07
CA VAL A 119 -6.66 4.11 13.01
C VAL A 119 -6.85 5.61 12.86
N GLU A 120 -5.84 6.36 13.26
CA GLU A 120 -5.73 7.79 13.06
C GLU A 120 -4.63 8.08 12.04
N THR A 121 -4.97 8.82 10.99
CA THR A 121 -4.09 9.22 9.88
C THR A 121 -4.04 10.76 9.78
N PRO A 122 -3.13 11.35 8.99
CA PRO A 122 -3.13 12.79 8.73
C PRO A 122 -4.44 13.33 8.14
N VAL A 123 -5.21 12.50 7.43
CA VAL A 123 -6.49 12.87 6.81
C VAL A 123 -7.71 12.51 7.68
N GLY A 124 -7.48 12.04 8.92
CA GLY A 124 -8.53 11.73 9.88
C GLY A 124 -8.56 10.27 10.33
N ARG A 125 -9.62 9.91 11.08
CA ARG A 125 -9.81 8.57 11.63
C ARG A 125 -10.64 7.71 10.68
N ARG A 126 -10.24 6.46 10.49
CA ARG A 126 -11.00 5.49 9.67
C ARG A 126 -10.84 4.06 10.15
N SER A 127 -11.82 3.23 9.79
CA SER A 127 -11.74 1.77 9.98
C SER A 127 -10.97 1.15 8.83
N ILE A 128 -10.07 0.22 9.15
CA ILE A 128 -9.25 -0.52 8.19
C ILE A 128 -9.25 -2.02 8.52
N ASN A 129 -8.91 -2.80 7.53
CA ASN A 129 -8.63 -4.22 7.63
C ASN A 129 -7.12 -4.43 7.88
N ILE A 130 -6.79 -5.27 8.86
CA ILE A 130 -5.42 -5.58 9.28
C ILE A 130 -5.00 -7.00 8.92
N GLU A 131 -5.72 -7.70 8.05
CA GLU A 131 -5.48 -9.12 7.75
C GLU A 131 -4.16 -9.40 7.01
N PHE A 132 -3.48 -8.38 6.47
CA PHE A 132 -2.16 -8.49 5.84
C PHE A 132 -1.01 -8.23 6.81
N VAL A 133 -1.31 -7.70 8.00
CA VAL A 133 -0.33 -7.34 9.02
C VAL A 133 -0.71 -8.06 10.31
N PRO A 134 -0.14 -9.25 10.59
CA PRO A 134 -0.52 -10.03 11.75
C PRO A 134 -0.12 -9.33 13.06
N ASN A 135 -0.84 -9.64 14.14
CA ASN A 135 -0.52 -9.19 15.50
C ASN A 135 -0.46 -7.66 15.67
N VAL A 136 -1.40 -6.93 15.04
CA VAL A 136 -1.57 -5.49 15.23
C VAL A 136 -2.39 -5.19 16.50
N HIS A 137 -1.87 -4.29 17.33
CA HIS A 137 -2.47 -3.88 18.60
C HIS A 137 -2.64 -2.35 18.67
N ALA A 138 -3.44 -1.88 19.64
CA ALA A 138 -3.51 -0.46 19.94
C ALA A 138 -2.12 0.07 20.34
N GLY A 139 -1.74 1.23 19.80
CA GLY A 139 -0.42 1.83 19.97
C GLY A 139 0.58 1.48 18.86
N ASP A 140 0.33 0.46 18.04
CA ASP A 140 1.17 0.15 16.88
C ASP A 140 1.08 1.25 15.82
N PHE A 141 2.13 1.35 15.00
CA PHE A 141 2.18 2.20 13.84
C PHE A 141 2.20 1.37 12.57
N VAL A 142 1.34 1.74 11.62
CA VAL A 142 1.20 1.04 10.33
C VAL A 142 1.16 2.04 9.19
N THR A 143 1.37 1.56 7.97
CA THR A 143 0.96 2.29 6.77
C THR A 143 -0.38 1.80 6.27
N VAL A 144 -1.16 2.69 5.67
CA VAL A 144 -2.53 2.41 5.21
C VAL A 144 -2.70 2.83 3.76
N HIS A 145 -3.21 1.92 2.94
CA HIS A 145 -3.63 2.16 1.57
C HIS A 145 -5.07 1.66 1.41
N TYR A 146 -5.96 2.50 0.91
CA TYR A 146 -7.42 2.34 0.99
C TYR A 146 -7.86 1.96 2.41
N SER A 147 -8.56 0.84 2.54
CA SER A 147 -9.09 0.32 3.80
C SER A 147 -8.20 -0.79 4.35
N TYR A 148 -6.91 -0.84 4.03
CA TYR A 148 -6.00 -1.90 4.46
C TYR A 148 -4.73 -1.37 5.11
N ALA A 149 -4.30 -2.01 6.20
CA ALA A 149 -2.92 -1.89 6.68
C ALA A 149 -1.98 -2.65 5.72
N CYS A 150 -0.87 -2.03 5.34
CA CYS A 150 0.07 -2.59 4.37
C CYS A 150 1.33 -3.16 5.06
N GLU A 151 1.91 -2.41 5.99
CA GLU A 151 3.02 -2.89 6.82
C GLU A 151 2.99 -2.24 8.21
N ARG A 152 3.61 -2.90 9.20
CA ARG A 152 3.94 -2.27 10.48
C ARG A 152 5.26 -1.52 10.35
N ILE A 153 5.31 -0.30 10.87
CA ILE A 153 6.47 0.59 10.81
C ILE A 153 6.93 0.98 12.21
N GLY A 154 8.18 1.45 12.31
CA GLY A 154 8.69 2.00 13.56
C GLY A 154 8.10 3.38 13.88
N GLU A 155 8.18 3.81 15.14
CA GLU A 155 7.72 5.14 15.56
C GLU A 155 8.48 6.27 14.83
N GLU A 156 9.78 6.10 14.59
CA GLU A 156 10.58 7.09 13.85
C GLU A 156 10.07 7.27 12.41
N GLU A 157 9.83 6.16 11.71
CA GLU A 157 9.28 6.16 10.35
C GLU A 157 7.89 6.78 10.34
N PHE A 158 7.04 6.42 11.31
CA PHE A 158 5.72 7.02 11.50
C PHE A 158 5.81 8.53 11.65
N ARG A 159 6.61 9.04 12.58
CA ARG A 159 6.76 10.49 12.81
C ARG A 159 7.29 11.23 11.58
N ARG A 160 8.23 10.61 10.86
CA ARG A 160 8.76 11.16 9.60
C ARG A 160 7.67 11.25 8.53
N LEU A 161 7.02 10.14 8.22
CA LEU A 161 5.95 10.09 7.23
C LEU A 161 4.78 10.99 7.63
N TRP A 162 4.46 11.08 8.93
CA TRP A 162 3.37 11.91 9.42
C TRP A 162 3.64 13.37 9.06
N ARG A 163 4.84 13.88 9.35
CA ARG A 163 5.24 15.24 8.96
C ARG A 163 5.21 15.44 7.44
N GLU A 164 5.76 14.50 6.68
CA GLU A 164 5.77 14.55 5.20
C GLU A 164 4.35 14.65 4.63
N LYS A 165 3.39 13.91 5.20
CA LYS A 165 2.01 13.82 4.69
C LYS A 165 1.08 14.91 5.24
N ASN A 166 1.29 15.34 6.49
CA ASN A 166 0.49 16.42 7.09
C ASN A 166 0.81 17.78 6.45
N GLY A 167 2.06 17.99 6.02
CA GLY A 167 2.48 19.19 5.29
C GLY A 167 1.90 19.31 3.87
N ARG A 168 1.16 18.29 3.38
CA ARG A 168 0.48 18.32 2.07
C ARG A 168 -0.93 18.92 2.14
N GLN A 169 -1.43 19.27 3.32
CA GLN A 169 -2.73 19.94 3.50
C GLN A 169 -2.63 21.48 3.45
N GLY A 170 -1.52 22.04 2.97
CA GLY A 170 -1.28 23.49 2.84
C GLY A 170 -1.17 23.93 1.38
#